data_AF-A0A315VK21-F1
#
_entry.id   AF-A0A315VK21-F1
#
_cell.length_a   1.000
_cell.length_b   1.000
_cell.length_c   1.000
_cell.angle_alpha   90.00
_cell.angle_beta   90.00
_cell.angle_gamma   90.00
#
_symmetry.space_group_name_H-M   'P 1'
#
loop_
_entity.id
_entity.type
_entity.pdbx_description
1 polymer ?
#
loop_
_entity_poly.entity_id
_entity_poly.type
_entity_poly.pdbx_seq_one_letter_code
_entity_poly.pdbx_strand_id
1 'polypeptide(L)'
;VMAKFHAPVIQDNPSGWGPCAVPEKFKDMPYQPFSKGDRLGKVADWTGATYQDKRYTNKYSSQFGGGSQYAYFHEEDETSFQLVDTAKTQKTAYQRNRMRFAQRNLRRDKDRRNLTQFNMQTLPKSAKQKERDRMRLQKKFQKQFGVRQKWDQKSQAQLKPRDSSVEVRSDWEVKEEMDFPRLMKMRYMEVSDPVDM
;
A
#
# COMPACT_ATOMS: atom_id res chain seq x y z
N VAL A 1 -42.30 31.58 19.72
CA VAL A 1 -41.68 30.29 20.12
C VAL A 1 -40.45 30.64 20.95
N MET A 2 -40.43 30.32 22.24
CA MET A 2 -39.25 30.55 23.10
C MET A 2 -38.15 29.56 22.72
N ALA A 3 -36.91 30.04 22.63
CA ALA A 3 -35.75 29.18 22.44
C ALA A 3 -35.60 28.27 23.67
N LYS A 4 -35.43 26.97 23.44
CA LYS A 4 -35.28 25.96 24.49
C LYS A 4 -33.80 25.61 24.63
N PHE A 5 -33.27 25.79 25.83
CA PHE A 5 -31.93 25.34 26.19
C PHE A 5 -32.02 24.08 27.05
N HIS A 6 -31.26 23.05 26.67
CA HIS A 6 -31.11 21.82 27.43
C HIS A 6 -29.71 21.79 28.02
N ALA A 7 -29.62 21.62 29.34
CA ALA A 7 -28.32 21.50 30.00
C ALA A 7 -27.55 20.29 29.45
N PRO A 8 -26.28 20.45 29.05
CA PRO A 8 -25.47 19.34 28.59
C PRO A 8 -25.14 18.40 29.74
N VAL A 9 -25.06 17.10 29.44
CA VAL A 9 -24.60 16.09 30.40
C VAL A 9 -23.09 16.15 30.47
N ILE A 10 -22.55 16.38 31.67
CA ILE A 10 -21.11 16.45 31.94
C ILE A 10 -20.73 15.28 32.86
N GLN A 11 -19.53 14.74 32.66
CA GLN A 11 -18.99 13.65 33.45
C GLN A 11 -18.46 14.19 34.79
N ASP A 12 -18.77 13.50 35.89
CA ASP A 12 -18.26 13.82 37.21
C ASP A 12 -17.05 12.93 37.56
N ASN A 13 -15.98 13.54 38.09
CA ASN A 13 -14.76 12.85 38.49
C ASN A 13 -14.30 13.38 39.87
N PRO A 14 -14.79 12.78 40.98
CA PRO A 14 -14.48 13.26 42.34
C PRO A 14 -13.01 13.13 42.72
N SER A 15 -12.28 12.20 42.07
CA SER A 15 -10.91 11.82 42.45
C SER A 15 -9.82 12.50 41.63
N GLY A 16 -10.16 13.30 40.60
CA GLY A 16 -9.15 13.91 39.75
C GLY A 16 -9.72 14.69 38.58
N TRP A 17 -8.81 15.14 37.71
CA TRP A 17 -9.14 15.93 36.53
C TRP A 17 -8.87 15.09 35.28
N GLY A 18 -9.86 15.01 34.38
CA GLY A 18 -9.75 14.30 33.11
C GLY A 18 -10.84 13.25 32.86
N PRO A 19 -10.73 12.46 31.77
CA PRO A 19 -11.72 11.46 31.39
C PRO A 19 -11.89 10.39 32.48
N CYS A 20 -13.12 10.15 32.93
CA CYS A 20 -13.43 9.12 33.93
C CYS A 20 -14.04 7.85 33.32
N ALA A 21 -14.56 7.93 32.08
CA ALA A 21 -15.16 6.79 31.40
C ALA A 21 -14.85 6.78 29.89
N VAL A 22 -14.85 5.59 29.30
CA VAL A 22 -14.84 5.44 27.84
C VAL A 22 -16.20 5.91 27.31
N PRO A 23 -16.24 6.74 26.25
CA PRO A 23 -17.49 7.16 25.64
C PRO A 23 -18.37 5.96 25.27
N GLU A 24 -19.65 6.00 25.65
CA GLU A 24 -20.62 4.92 25.44
C GLU A 24 -20.67 4.45 23.98
N LYS A 25 -20.52 5.39 23.04
CA LYS A 25 -20.50 5.13 21.59
C LYS A 25 -19.46 4.10 21.13
N PHE A 26 -18.36 3.92 21.87
CA PHE A 26 -17.25 3.04 21.51
C PHE A 26 -17.03 1.90 22.50
N LYS A 27 -17.84 1.80 23.55
CA LYS A 27 -17.64 0.82 24.62
C LYS A 27 -17.77 -0.63 24.14
N ASP A 28 -18.72 -0.88 23.24
CA ASP A 28 -19.08 -2.23 22.79
C ASP A 28 -18.49 -2.60 21.41
N MET A 29 -17.47 -1.86 20.95
CA MET A 29 -16.83 -2.08 19.66
C MET A 29 -15.31 -2.18 19.81
N PRO A 30 -14.65 -3.22 19.25
CA PRO A 30 -13.19 -3.28 19.21
C PRO A 30 -12.60 -2.02 18.55
N TYR A 31 -11.76 -1.29 19.27
CA TYR A 31 -11.13 -0.09 18.71
C TYR A 31 -10.13 -0.46 17.61
N GLN A 32 -10.29 0.12 16.43
CA GLN A 32 -9.29 0.08 15.37
C GLN A 32 -9.14 1.48 14.75
N PRO A 33 -7.91 2.05 14.73
CA PRO A 33 -7.68 3.37 14.15
C PRO A 33 -7.85 3.33 12.63
N PHE A 34 -8.37 4.41 12.06
CA PHE A 34 -8.53 4.57 10.62
C PHE A 34 -8.46 6.05 10.21
N SER A 35 -8.22 6.29 8.92
CA SER A 35 -8.24 7.62 8.31
C SER A 35 -9.33 7.67 7.24
N LYS A 36 -10.22 8.67 7.33
CA LYS A 36 -11.28 8.88 6.32
C LYS A 36 -10.73 9.35 4.97
N GLY A 37 -9.50 9.86 4.93
CA GLY A 37 -8.83 10.29 3.71
C GLY A 37 -8.14 9.16 2.94
N ASP A 38 -8.14 7.93 3.47
CA ASP A 38 -7.49 6.80 2.82
C ASP A 38 -8.25 6.39 1.55
N ARG A 39 -7.49 6.00 0.53
CA ARG A 39 -8.06 5.61 -0.76
C ARG A 39 -8.83 4.28 -0.62
N LEU A 40 -10.06 4.27 -1.11
CA LEU A 40 -10.92 3.07 -1.14
C LEU A 40 -10.92 2.39 -2.53
N GLY A 41 -11.37 1.13 -2.59
CA GLY A 41 -11.55 0.38 -3.83
C GLY A 41 -10.42 -0.58 -4.18
N LYS A 42 -9.86 -1.30 -3.19
CA LYS A 42 -8.94 -2.42 -3.41
C LYS A 42 -9.78 -3.70 -3.64
N VAL A 43 -9.47 -4.46 -4.69
CA VAL A 43 -10.14 -5.75 -4.95
C VAL A 43 -9.40 -6.89 -4.27
N ALA A 44 -10.14 -7.90 -3.82
CA ALA A 44 -9.58 -9.17 -3.34
C ALA A 44 -9.65 -10.19 -4.49
N ASP A 45 -8.56 -10.93 -4.69
CA ASP A 45 -8.44 -11.93 -5.75
C ASP A 45 -7.69 -13.14 -5.21
N TRP A 46 -8.39 -14.28 -5.07
CA TRP A 46 -7.80 -15.54 -4.59
C TRP A 46 -6.86 -16.20 -5.59
N THR A 47 -6.92 -15.84 -6.88
CA THR A 47 -6.01 -16.36 -7.92
C THR A 47 -4.67 -15.61 -7.94
N GLY A 48 -4.63 -14.41 -7.35
CA GLY A 48 -3.45 -13.54 -7.32
C GLY A 48 -3.06 -12.91 -8.68
N ALA A 49 -3.90 -13.04 -9.71
CA ALA A 49 -3.58 -12.57 -11.06
C ALA A 49 -3.73 -11.05 -11.24
N THR A 50 -4.58 -10.42 -10.43
CA THR A 50 -5.01 -9.02 -10.62
C THR A 50 -3.91 -7.98 -10.42
N TYR A 51 -2.95 -8.21 -9.51
CA TYR A 51 -1.92 -7.23 -9.15
C TYR A 51 -0.51 -7.70 -9.54
N GLN A 52 -0.19 -7.64 -10.84
CA GLN A 52 1.18 -7.89 -11.31
C GLN A 52 2.16 -6.76 -10.89
N ASP A 53 1.65 -5.54 -10.73
CA ASP A 53 2.43 -4.37 -10.32
C ASP A 53 2.07 -3.89 -8.91
N LYS A 54 3.02 -4.05 -7.98
CA LYS A 54 2.90 -3.67 -6.56
C LYS A 54 2.69 -2.15 -6.34
N ARG A 55 2.90 -1.31 -7.35
CA ARG A 55 2.64 0.13 -7.24
C ARG A 55 1.17 0.45 -7.01
N TYR A 56 0.25 -0.39 -7.49
CA TYR A 56 -1.18 -0.18 -7.29
C TYR A 56 -1.62 -0.57 -5.88
N THR A 57 -1.07 -1.64 -5.32
CA THR A 57 -1.42 -2.10 -3.97
C THR A 57 -1.01 -1.10 -2.89
N ASN A 58 0.13 -0.42 -3.08
CA ASN A 58 0.65 0.55 -2.11
C ASN A 58 -0.25 1.79 -1.94
N LYS A 59 -1.11 2.10 -2.91
CA LYS A 59 -2.04 3.25 -2.84
C LYS A 59 -3.16 3.07 -1.83
N TYR A 60 -3.41 1.83 -1.40
CA TYR A 60 -4.47 1.44 -0.47
C TYR A 60 -3.91 1.07 0.90
N SER A 61 -2.61 1.28 1.14
CA SER A 61 -2.01 1.08 2.46
C SER A 61 -2.35 2.27 3.34
N SER A 62 -2.97 2.02 4.50
CA SER A 62 -3.14 3.07 5.51
C SER A 62 -1.79 3.43 6.13
N GLN A 63 -1.57 4.72 6.40
CA GLN A 63 -0.36 5.22 7.08
C GLN A 63 -0.57 5.34 8.59
N PHE A 64 -1.82 5.44 9.04
CA PHE A 64 -2.15 5.83 10.42
C PHE A 64 -2.69 4.68 11.29
N GLY A 65 -2.74 3.45 10.76
CA GLY A 65 -3.26 2.33 11.54
C GLY A 65 -3.14 1.01 10.81
N GLY A 66 -2.22 0.16 11.27
CA GLY A 66 -2.18 -1.27 10.94
C GLY A 66 -2.79 -2.06 12.09
N GLY A 67 -4.11 -2.19 12.10
CA GLY A 67 -4.83 -3.02 13.08
C GLY A 67 -5.46 -4.23 12.41
N SER A 68 -5.54 -5.34 13.14
CA SER A 68 -6.14 -6.59 12.68
C SER A 68 -7.29 -7.08 13.57
N GLN A 69 -7.90 -6.17 14.36
CA GLN A 69 -9.04 -6.48 15.23
C GLN A 69 -10.22 -7.05 14.45
N TYR A 70 -10.41 -6.58 13.21
CA TYR A 70 -11.46 -7.06 12.30
C TYR A 70 -10.90 -7.95 11.18
N ALA A 71 -9.79 -8.64 11.41
CA ALA A 71 -9.20 -9.55 10.44
C ALA A 71 -9.60 -11.01 10.70
N TYR A 72 -9.83 -11.74 9.62
CA TYR A 72 -9.98 -13.20 9.64
C TYR A 72 -8.68 -13.83 9.17
N PHE A 73 -8.19 -14.83 9.92
CA PHE A 73 -7.04 -15.65 9.55
C PHE A 73 -7.55 -17.07 9.28
N HIS A 74 -7.27 -17.56 8.08
CA HIS A 74 -7.59 -18.93 7.69
C HIS A 74 -6.36 -19.81 7.99
N GLU A 75 -6.52 -20.83 8.84
CA GLU A 75 -5.41 -21.65 9.35
C GLU A 75 -5.14 -22.90 8.50
N GLU A 76 -6.07 -23.30 7.63
CA GLU A 76 -5.98 -24.55 6.86
C GLU A 76 -5.57 -24.34 5.39
N ASP A 77 -4.76 -25.26 4.86
CA ASP A 77 -4.40 -25.28 3.44
C ASP A 77 -5.51 -25.96 2.60
N GLU A 78 -6.42 -25.15 2.05
CA GLU A 78 -7.59 -25.61 1.23
C GLU A 78 -7.21 -26.42 -0.02
N THR A 79 -5.94 -26.37 -0.46
CA THR A 79 -5.46 -27.13 -1.63
C THR A 79 -5.40 -28.64 -1.41
N SER A 80 -5.58 -29.10 -0.16
CA SER A 80 -5.54 -30.51 0.20
C SER A 80 -6.84 -31.26 -0.08
N PHE A 81 -7.97 -30.56 -0.19
CA PHE A 81 -9.28 -31.17 -0.43
C PHE A 81 -9.54 -31.40 -1.92
N GLN A 82 -10.13 -32.54 -2.26
CA GLN A 82 -10.60 -32.85 -3.60
C GLN A 82 -12.12 -32.97 -3.58
N LEU A 83 -12.78 -32.31 -4.54
CA LEU A 83 -14.23 -32.46 -4.71
C LEU A 83 -14.53 -33.86 -5.29
N VAL A 84 -15.22 -34.69 -4.53
CA VAL A 84 -15.67 -36.00 -5.01
C VAL A 84 -16.88 -35.81 -5.91
N ASP A 85 -16.75 -36.21 -7.18
CA ASP A 85 -17.87 -36.21 -8.11
C ASP A 85 -18.80 -37.40 -7.83
N THR A 86 -20.03 -37.11 -7.40
CA THR A 86 -21.10 -38.12 -7.21
C THR A 86 -22.03 -38.20 -8.41
N ALA A 87 -21.81 -37.39 -9.45
CA ALA A 87 -22.60 -37.45 -10.66
C ALA A 87 -22.31 -38.76 -11.42
N LYS A 88 -23.36 -39.48 -11.80
CA LYS A 88 -23.24 -40.59 -12.74
C LYS A 88 -22.72 -40.03 -14.07
N THR A 89 -21.50 -40.39 -14.45
CA THR A 89 -20.91 -40.01 -15.74
C THR A 89 -21.87 -40.39 -16.89
N GLN A 90 -22.49 -39.38 -17.50
CA GLN A 90 -23.25 -39.55 -18.72
C GLN A 90 -22.26 -39.90 -19.84
N LYS A 91 -22.19 -41.18 -20.22
CA LYS A 91 -21.40 -41.62 -21.36
C LYS A 91 -22.01 -41.03 -22.64
N THR A 92 -21.39 -40.00 -23.20
CA THR A 92 -21.75 -39.52 -24.55
C THR A 92 -21.52 -40.64 -25.55
N ALA A 93 -22.60 -41.13 -26.16
CA ALA A 93 -22.62 -42.34 -26.98
C ALA A 93 -21.83 -42.29 -28.31
N TYR A 94 -21.14 -41.19 -28.65
CA TYR A 94 -20.77 -40.90 -30.04
C TYR A 94 -19.30 -40.58 -30.36
N GLN A 95 -18.33 -40.78 -29.47
CA GLN A 95 -16.91 -40.44 -29.73
C GLN A 95 -15.98 -41.66 -29.83
N ARG A 96 -16.48 -42.76 -30.40
CA ARG A 96 -15.60 -43.77 -31.01
C ARG A 96 -15.23 -43.24 -32.40
N ASN A 97 -13.94 -43.01 -32.64
CA ASN A 97 -13.31 -43.03 -33.96
C ASN A 97 -13.06 -41.69 -34.71
N ARG A 98 -12.37 -40.70 -34.11
CA ARG A 98 -11.89 -39.52 -34.87
C ARG A 98 -10.53 -38.93 -34.52
N MET A 99 -9.57 -39.72 -34.01
CA MET A 99 -8.24 -39.18 -33.65
C MET A 99 -7.05 -40.08 -34.06
N ARG A 100 -7.05 -40.61 -35.29
CA ARG A 100 -5.84 -41.26 -35.86
C ARG A 100 -5.18 -40.51 -37.04
N PHE A 101 -5.76 -39.40 -37.52
CA PHE A 101 -5.26 -38.73 -38.74
C PHE A 101 -4.45 -37.44 -38.52
N ALA A 102 -4.34 -36.92 -37.30
CA ALA A 102 -3.67 -35.63 -37.06
C ALA A 102 -2.15 -35.71 -36.78
N GLN A 103 -1.57 -36.90 -36.59
CA GLN A 103 -0.14 -37.03 -36.21
C GLN A 103 0.86 -37.12 -37.38
N ARG A 104 0.39 -37.19 -38.64
CA ARG A 104 1.31 -37.39 -39.78
C ARG A 104 1.88 -36.09 -40.36
N ASN A 105 1.28 -34.93 -40.07
CA ASN A 105 1.67 -33.66 -40.71
C ASN A 105 2.70 -32.83 -39.91
N LEU A 106 2.99 -33.16 -38.65
CA LEU A 106 3.95 -32.38 -37.83
C LEU A 106 5.44 -32.76 -38.05
N ARG A 107 5.74 -33.84 -38.78
CA ARG A 107 7.12 -34.26 -39.05
C ARG A 107 7.78 -33.57 -40.25
N ARG A 108 7.01 -32.90 -41.13
CA ARG A 108 7.55 -32.29 -42.36
C ARG A 108 8.10 -30.87 -42.18
N ASP A 109 7.71 -30.16 -41.12
CA ASP A 109 8.16 -28.79 -40.84
C ASP A 109 9.50 -28.68 -40.08
N LYS A 110 10.08 -29.81 -39.66
CA LYS A 110 11.38 -29.82 -38.96
C LYS A 110 12.57 -29.79 -39.91
N ASP A 111 12.41 -30.21 -41.16
CA ASP A 111 13.50 -30.29 -42.14
C ASP A 111 13.72 -29.00 -42.94
N ARG A 112 12.81 -28.02 -42.88
CA ARG A 112 12.93 -26.74 -43.62
C ARG A 112 13.68 -25.64 -42.85
N ARG A 113 14.09 -25.87 -41.60
CA ARG A 113 14.82 -24.88 -40.77
C ARG A 113 16.34 -25.02 -40.82
N ASN A 114 16.88 -26.02 -41.51
CA ASN A 114 18.32 -26.26 -41.61
C ASN A 114 19.02 -25.60 -42.81
N LEU A 115 18.32 -24.83 -43.67
CA LEU A 115 18.91 -24.26 -44.90
C LEU A 115 19.24 -22.76 -44.84
N THR A 116 19.01 -22.07 -43.72
CA THR A 116 19.26 -20.62 -43.60
C THR A 116 20.29 -20.29 -42.51
N GLN A 117 21.47 -20.91 -42.62
CA GLN A 117 22.70 -20.44 -41.97
C GLN A 117 23.82 -20.33 -43.00
N PHE A 118 23.86 -19.23 -43.73
CA PHE A 118 25.02 -18.85 -44.55
C PHE A 118 25.22 -17.33 -44.50
N ASN A 119 25.46 -16.81 -43.30
CA ASN A 119 26.42 -15.73 -43.05
C ASN A 119 26.36 -15.36 -41.57
N MET A 120 27.49 -15.51 -40.88
CA MET A 120 28.01 -14.65 -39.80
C MET A 120 28.93 -15.50 -38.92
N GLN A 121 30.20 -15.09 -38.93
CA GLN A 121 31.33 -15.59 -38.16
C GLN A 121 30.96 -16.23 -36.82
N THR A 122 31.25 -17.54 -36.71
CA THR A 122 31.07 -18.32 -35.50
C THR A 122 32.23 -18.08 -34.54
N LEU A 123 32.06 -17.19 -33.56
CA LEU A 123 32.85 -17.27 -32.33
C LEU A 123 32.39 -18.49 -31.51
N PRO A 124 33.29 -19.22 -30.82
CA PRO A 124 32.96 -20.40 -30.05
C PRO A 124 31.91 -20.08 -28.98
N LYS A 125 30.92 -20.98 -28.81
CA LYS A 125 29.75 -20.81 -27.92
C LYS A 125 30.11 -20.48 -26.46
N SER A 126 31.31 -20.82 -26.00
CA SER A 126 31.80 -20.50 -24.65
C SER A 126 32.13 -19.01 -24.45
N ALA A 127 32.53 -18.29 -25.50
CA ALA A 127 32.92 -16.88 -25.41
C ALA A 127 31.69 -15.94 -25.30
N LYS A 128 30.63 -16.21 -26.06
CA LYS A 128 29.38 -15.41 -26.03
C LYS A 128 28.62 -15.53 -24.71
N GLN A 129 28.71 -16.67 -24.02
CA GLN A 129 28.08 -16.87 -22.70
C GLN A 129 28.77 -16.02 -21.62
N LYS A 130 30.12 -16.06 -21.59
CA LYS A 130 30.95 -15.35 -20.61
C LYS A 130 30.85 -13.83 -20.74
N GLU A 131 30.72 -13.31 -21.95
CA GLU A 131 30.50 -11.88 -22.22
C GLU A 131 29.12 -11.40 -21.74
N ARG A 132 28.08 -12.23 -21.92
CA ARG A 132 26.70 -11.91 -21.50
C ARG A 132 26.57 -11.91 -19.98
N ASP A 133 27.27 -12.80 -19.29
CA ASP A 133 27.30 -12.85 -17.82
C ASP A 133 28.10 -11.70 -17.22
N ARG A 134 29.22 -11.30 -17.85
CA ARG A 134 29.99 -10.10 -17.48
C ARG A 134 29.16 -8.82 -17.59
N MET A 135 28.38 -8.66 -18.67
CA MET A 135 27.47 -7.51 -18.83
C MET A 135 26.31 -7.51 -17.82
N ARG A 136 25.79 -8.69 -17.44
CA ARG A 136 24.75 -8.80 -16.40
C ARG A 136 25.25 -8.42 -15.01
N LEU A 137 26.49 -8.80 -14.68
CA LEU A 137 27.12 -8.47 -13.40
C LEU A 137 27.40 -6.96 -13.29
N GLN A 138 27.87 -6.34 -14.38
CA GLN A 138 28.11 -4.90 -14.46
C GLN A 138 26.82 -4.07 -14.29
N LYS A 139 25.71 -4.50 -14.92
CA LYS A 139 24.38 -3.88 -14.73
C LYS A 139 23.82 -4.06 -13.32
N LYS A 140 24.10 -5.16 -12.63
CA LYS A 140 23.72 -5.36 -11.22
C LYS A 140 24.49 -4.42 -10.30
N PHE A 141 25.80 -4.29 -10.50
CA PHE A 141 26.63 -3.40 -9.69
C PHE A 141 26.22 -1.93 -9.85
N GLN A 142 25.97 -1.48 -11.10
CA GLN A 142 25.53 -0.11 -11.37
C GLN A 142 24.15 0.23 -10.77
N LYS A 143 23.22 -0.75 -10.70
CA LYS A 143 21.92 -0.57 -10.05
C LYS A 143 22.00 -0.53 -8.51
N GLN A 144 23.01 -1.15 -7.91
CA GLN A 144 23.13 -1.21 -6.45
C GLN A 144 23.63 0.12 -5.85
N PHE A 145 24.49 0.85 -6.58
CA PHE A 145 24.96 2.19 -6.17
C PHE A 145 23.94 3.31 -6.43
N GLY A 146 23.13 3.20 -7.48
CA GLY A 146 22.10 4.21 -7.81
C GLY A 146 20.83 4.17 -6.94
N VAL A 147 20.62 3.12 -6.14
CA VAL A 147 19.44 2.98 -5.27
C VAL A 147 19.66 3.60 -3.88
N ARG A 148 20.92 3.63 -3.38
CA ARG A 148 21.24 4.25 -2.09
C ARG A 148 21.11 5.77 -2.13
N GLN A 149 21.60 6.41 -3.19
CA GLN A 149 21.51 7.87 -3.37
C GLN A 149 20.06 8.40 -3.42
N LYS A 150 19.09 7.58 -3.83
CA LYS A 150 17.67 7.98 -3.93
C LYS A 150 16.92 7.90 -2.60
N TRP A 151 17.41 7.12 -1.65
CA TRP A 151 16.80 7.01 -0.31
C TRP A 151 17.14 8.21 0.56
N ASP A 152 18.38 8.71 0.48
CA ASP A 152 18.81 9.91 1.23
C ASP A 152 18.17 11.20 0.69
N GLN A 153 17.78 11.23 -0.59
CA GLN A 153 17.04 12.36 -1.16
C GLN A 153 15.54 12.37 -0.75
N LYS A 154 15.02 11.22 -0.28
CA LYS A 154 13.60 11.07 0.11
C LYS A 154 13.37 11.36 1.61
N SER A 155 14.40 11.36 2.44
CA SER A 155 14.31 11.88 3.82
C SER A 155 14.29 13.41 3.85
N GLN A 156 14.76 14.08 2.79
CA GLN A 156 14.40 15.45 2.43
C GLN A 156 13.16 15.50 1.54
N ALA A 157 12.19 14.58 1.71
CA ALA A 157 10.84 14.83 1.24
C ALA A 157 10.41 16.15 1.86
N GLN A 158 10.46 17.18 1.02
CA GLN A 158 10.17 18.56 1.30
C GLN A 158 9.07 18.61 2.35
N LEU A 159 9.39 19.17 3.52
CA LEU A 159 8.41 19.65 4.47
C LEU A 159 7.44 20.47 3.62
N LYS A 160 6.35 19.83 3.19
CA LYS A 160 5.35 20.49 2.36
C LYS A 160 4.97 21.73 3.16
N PRO A 161 4.96 22.92 2.53
CA PRO A 161 4.52 24.13 3.21
C PRO A 161 3.21 23.78 3.92
N ARG A 162 3.23 23.83 5.26
CA ARG A 162 2.03 23.58 6.03
C ARG A 162 1.21 24.85 5.85
N ASP A 163 0.12 24.74 5.12
CA ASP A 163 -0.79 25.86 4.95
C ASP A 163 -1.37 26.25 6.32
N SER A 164 -1.62 27.54 6.50
CA SER A 164 -2.19 28.09 7.73
C SER A 164 -3.48 27.36 8.10
N SER A 165 -3.65 26.98 9.36
CA SER A 165 -4.82 26.24 9.82
C SER A 165 -6.12 27.05 9.83
N VAL A 166 -6.02 28.37 9.63
CA VAL A 166 -7.15 29.30 9.65
C VAL A 166 -7.21 30.06 8.33
N GLU A 167 -8.44 30.25 7.84
CA GLU A 167 -8.74 31.02 6.64
C GLU A 167 -8.68 32.53 6.95
N VAL A 168 -7.82 33.26 6.24
CA VAL A 168 -7.68 34.71 6.39
C VAL A 168 -8.82 35.40 5.66
N ARG A 169 -9.63 36.17 6.39
CA ARG A 169 -10.78 36.92 5.86
C ARG A 169 -10.44 38.40 5.67
N SER A 170 -11.14 39.08 4.75
CA SER A 170 -10.88 40.48 4.41
C SER A 170 -11.35 41.50 5.46
N ASP A 171 -12.13 41.07 6.45
CA ASP A 171 -12.59 41.87 7.58
C ASP A 171 -11.57 41.91 8.74
N TRP A 172 -10.45 41.20 8.63
CA TRP A 172 -9.41 41.17 9.66
C TRP A 172 -8.48 42.38 9.54
N GLU A 173 -8.32 43.10 10.64
CA GLU A 173 -7.37 44.20 10.76
C GLU A 173 -6.01 43.68 11.25
N VAL A 174 -4.95 43.92 10.47
CA VAL A 174 -3.58 43.54 10.84
C VAL A 174 -3.07 44.52 11.89
N LYS A 175 -2.78 44.03 13.10
CA LYS A 175 -2.27 44.85 14.20
C LYS A 175 -0.74 44.90 14.24
N GLU A 176 -0.09 43.74 14.24
CA GLU A 176 1.37 43.64 14.35
C GLU A 176 1.88 42.37 13.67
N GLU A 177 3.03 42.47 13.00
CA GLU A 177 3.76 41.34 12.44
C GLU A 177 5.03 41.07 13.26
N MET A 178 5.21 39.81 13.67
CA MET A 178 6.39 39.37 14.43
C MET A 178 7.03 38.16 13.75
N ASP A 179 8.34 38.23 13.51
CA ASP A 179 9.13 37.13 12.98
C ASP A 179 9.80 36.30 14.09
N PHE A 180 10.17 35.07 13.78
CA PHE A 180 10.78 34.16 14.77
C PHE A 180 12.07 34.71 15.43
N PRO A 181 12.99 35.38 14.71
CA PRO A 181 14.17 35.99 15.32
C PRO A 181 13.85 37.06 16.37
N ARG A 182 12.77 37.83 16.20
CA ARG A 182 12.32 38.81 17.21
C ARG A 182 11.80 38.10 18.46
N LEU A 183 11.01 37.03 18.29
CA LEU A 183 10.50 36.24 19.42
C LEU A 183 11.62 35.57 20.23
N MET A 184 12.63 35.01 19.57
CA MET A 184 13.75 34.33 20.24
C MET A 184 14.58 35.26 21.15
N LYS A 185 14.54 36.56 20.92
CA LYS A 185 15.26 37.56 21.72
C LYS A 185 14.45 38.10 22.89
N MET A 186 13.14 37.81 22.95
CA MET A 186 12.30 38.28 24.04
C MET A 186 12.57 37.47 25.31
N ARG A 187 12.66 38.17 26.44
CA ARG A 187 12.82 37.60 27.76
C ARG A 187 11.99 38.41 28.74
N TYR A 188 11.28 37.72 29.63
CA TYR A 188 10.49 38.34 30.68
C TYR A 188 10.90 37.71 32.02
N MET A 189 11.36 38.53 32.97
CA MET A 189 12.04 38.07 34.18
C MET A 189 11.18 38.14 35.45
N GLU A 190 10.21 39.05 35.49
CA GLU A 190 9.41 39.33 36.67
C GLU A 190 7.99 38.81 36.48
N VAL A 191 7.78 37.53 36.79
CA VAL A 191 6.44 36.94 36.87
C VAL A 191 6.11 36.80 38.35
N SER A 192 5.08 37.49 38.82
CA SER A 192 4.57 37.32 40.20
C SER A 192 3.89 35.96 40.34
N ASP A 193 3.91 35.42 41.56
CA ASP A 193 3.17 34.20 41.87
C ASP A 193 1.66 34.43 41.64
N PRO A 194 0.95 33.42 41.09
CA PRO A 194 -0.48 33.53 40.87
C PRO A 194 -1.21 33.68 42.20
N VAL A 195 -2.26 34.49 42.21
CA VAL A 195 -3.19 34.60 43.33
C VAL A 195 -4.46 33.87 42.94
N ASP A 196 -4.82 32.83 43.71
CA ASP A 196 -6.08 32.12 43.52
C ASP A 196 -7.26 33.07 43.76
N MET A 197 -8.20 33.10 42.82
CA MET A 197 -9.48 33.84 42.92
C MET A 197 -10.65 32.89 43.12
#